data_AF-A0A9X2RUG8-F1
#
_entry.id   AF-A0A9X2RUG8-F1
#
_cell.length_a   1.000
_cell.length_b   1.000
_cell.length_c   1.000
_cell.angle_alpha   90.00
_cell.angle_beta   90.00
_cell.angle_gamma   90.00
#
_symmetry.space_group_name_H-M   'P 1'
#
loop_
_entity.id
_entity.type
_entity.pdbx_description
1 polymer ?
#
loop_
_entity_poly.entity_id
_entity_poly.type
_entity_poly.pdbx_seq_one_letter_code
_entity_poly.pdbx_strand_id
1 'polypeptide(L)'
;MTVHGERENIPSVDKAEAPEALERFTDTYNKAYRELDPALASQVETGPLEAITTADLKAQHATSPGGNPKYPALKLSDVTYRIPRQVGWPKFFVADTDSNRDDNRWLFVFTRGGADEPWKAAYLSILSQDEVPDFATDKDGWAEPVPAEGPTPKLATRPDKLSAEYTDYLMTGEGSVFADGQSTSGMRETRKKFLRTPKFWTEYIDTPAQGAQDAPVGLRTSDGGAIVFFSSHHRQKQTMAKGFRPNPDPQIKALMTGEAKKAVTLTRVAESAVRVPAKDAADPKVVFLNRLEGVTAAKGE
;
A
#
# COMPACT_ATOMS: atom_id res chain seq x y z
N MET A 1 -6.46 14.29 -32.92
CA MET A 1 -5.00 14.34 -32.63
C MET A 1 -4.73 13.18 -31.68
N THR A 2 -4.03 12.13 -32.13
CA THR A 2 -3.64 11.04 -31.23
C THR A 2 -2.39 11.50 -30.50
N VAL A 3 -2.54 11.92 -29.24
CA VAL A 3 -1.38 12.31 -28.43
C VAL A 3 -0.66 11.02 -28.05
N HIS A 4 0.60 10.88 -28.48
CA HIS A 4 1.45 9.77 -28.08
C HIS A 4 1.90 10.00 -26.63
N GLY A 5 1.05 9.64 -25.66
CA GLY A 5 1.31 9.78 -24.22
C GLY A 5 2.57 9.05 -23.72
N GLU A 6 3.18 8.23 -24.58
CA GLU A 6 4.48 7.60 -24.40
C GLU A 6 5.66 8.60 -24.44
N ARG A 7 5.52 9.74 -25.12
CA ARG A 7 6.62 10.68 -25.40
C ARG A 7 6.41 12.10 -24.90
N GLU A 8 5.15 12.50 -24.70
CA GLU A 8 4.79 13.86 -24.32
C GLU A 8 4.53 14.00 -22.82
N ASN A 9 4.88 15.16 -22.26
CA ASN A 9 4.60 15.49 -20.86
C ASN A 9 3.17 16.03 -20.72
N ILE A 10 2.21 15.13 -20.55
CA ILE A 10 0.76 15.43 -20.51
C ILE A 10 0.17 15.04 -19.16
N PRO A 11 -1.00 15.62 -18.78
CA PRO A 11 -1.75 15.11 -17.64
C PRO A 11 -1.89 13.60 -17.69
N SER A 12 -1.70 12.95 -16.54
CA SER A 12 -1.67 11.49 -16.48
C SER A 12 -3.03 10.85 -16.79
N VAL A 13 -4.10 11.59 -16.53
CA VAL A 13 -5.49 11.23 -16.74
C VAL A 13 -6.28 12.49 -17.14
N ASP A 14 -7.30 12.32 -17.98
CA ASP A 14 -8.24 13.39 -18.27
C ASP A 14 -9.11 13.71 -17.05
N LYS A 15 -9.48 14.99 -16.87
CA LYS A 15 -10.28 15.41 -15.71
C LYS A 15 -11.65 14.72 -15.61
N ALA A 16 -12.20 14.26 -16.74
CA ALA A 16 -13.44 13.49 -16.79
C ALA A 16 -13.23 11.99 -16.52
N GLU A 17 -12.06 11.44 -16.84
CA GLU A 17 -11.75 10.01 -16.70
C GLU A 17 -11.43 9.64 -15.24
N ALA A 18 -10.83 10.54 -14.45
CA ALA A 18 -10.53 10.27 -13.03
C ALA A 18 -11.78 9.99 -12.17
N PRO A 19 -12.88 10.77 -12.29
CA PRO A 19 -14.16 10.43 -11.66
C PRO A 19 -14.72 9.07 -12.08
N GLU A 20 -14.69 8.75 -13.38
CA GLU A 20 -15.20 7.46 -13.89
C GLU A 20 -14.38 6.27 -13.33
N ALA A 21 -13.07 6.41 -13.21
CA ALA A 21 -12.21 5.41 -12.59
C ALA A 21 -12.55 5.17 -11.11
N LEU A 22 -12.82 6.24 -10.35
CA LEU A 22 -13.19 6.15 -8.93
C LEU A 22 -14.58 5.53 -8.74
N GLU A 23 -15.55 5.88 -9.57
CA GLU A 23 -16.89 5.30 -9.57
C GLU A 23 -16.81 3.79 -9.90
N ARG A 24 -16.13 3.43 -10.99
CA ARG A 24 -15.90 2.03 -11.38
C ARG A 24 -15.24 1.23 -10.26
N PHE A 25 -14.23 1.80 -9.61
CA PHE A 25 -13.58 1.19 -8.44
C PHE A 25 -14.59 0.94 -7.33
N THR A 26 -15.33 1.96 -6.91
CA THR A 26 -16.24 1.88 -5.76
C THR A 26 -17.37 0.88 -6.01
N ASP A 27 -17.93 0.84 -7.21
CA ASP A 27 -18.99 -0.11 -7.57
C ASP A 27 -18.49 -1.55 -7.61
N THR A 28 -17.35 -1.78 -8.26
CA THR A 28 -16.78 -3.12 -8.39
C THR A 28 -16.24 -3.63 -7.06
N TYR A 29 -15.61 -2.78 -6.26
CA TYR A 29 -15.17 -3.08 -4.89
C TYR A 29 -16.35 -3.51 -4.02
N ASN A 30 -17.44 -2.74 -4.03
CA ASN A 30 -18.65 -3.07 -3.28
C ASN A 30 -19.28 -4.38 -3.76
N LYS A 31 -19.24 -4.67 -5.05
CA LYS A 31 -19.68 -5.97 -5.60
C LYS A 31 -18.77 -7.11 -5.12
N ALA A 32 -17.45 -6.93 -5.22
CA ALA A 32 -16.46 -7.92 -4.78
C ALA A 32 -16.65 -8.29 -3.31
N TYR A 33 -16.88 -7.32 -2.43
CA TYR A 33 -17.14 -7.58 -1.01
C TYR A 33 -18.54 -8.17 -0.72
N ARG A 34 -19.55 -7.89 -1.56
CA ARG A 34 -20.86 -8.56 -1.42
C ARG A 34 -20.84 -10.02 -1.88
N GLU A 35 -20.09 -10.31 -2.93
CA GLU A 35 -19.98 -11.66 -3.50
C GLU A 35 -18.83 -12.46 -2.87
N LEU A 36 -17.94 -11.78 -2.13
CA LEU A 36 -16.66 -12.30 -1.63
C LEU A 36 -15.84 -12.92 -2.76
N ASP A 37 -15.73 -12.20 -3.87
CA ASP A 37 -15.08 -12.64 -5.11
C ASP A 37 -13.78 -11.86 -5.38
N PRO A 38 -12.61 -12.48 -5.17
CA PRO A 38 -11.32 -11.89 -5.50
C PRO A 38 -11.18 -11.48 -6.98
N ALA A 39 -11.81 -12.21 -7.90
CA ALA A 39 -11.68 -11.92 -9.34
C ALA A 39 -12.37 -10.61 -9.73
N LEU A 40 -13.39 -10.17 -8.97
CA LEU A 40 -13.99 -8.85 -9.14
C LEU A 40 -13.05 -7.75 -8.64
N ALA A 41 -12.42 -7.92 -7.47
CA ALA A 41 -11.44 -6.96 -6.96
C ALA A 41 -10.28 -6.75 -7.93
N SER A 42 -9.73 -7.83 -8.50
CA SER A 42 -8.66 -7.79 -9.52
C SER A 42 -9.00 -6.99 -10.78
N GLN A 43 -10.28 -6.66 -11.03
CA GLN A 43 -10.65 -5.80 -12.17
C GLN A 43 -10.39 -4.32 -11.90
N VAL A 44 -10.36 -3.90 -10.63
CA VAL A 44 -10.25 -2.50 -10.20
C VAL A 44 -9.08 -2.23 -9.27
N GLU A 45 -8.41 -3.26 -8.77
CA GLU A 45 -7.22 -3.15 -7.93
C GLU A 45 -6.01 -3.83 -8.59
N THR A 46 -4.82 -3.33 -8.28
CA THR A 46 -3.55 -3.92 -8.69
C THR A 46 -2.51 -3.83 -7.56
N GLY A 47 -1.34 -4.45 -7.76
CA GLY A 47 -0.19 -4.29 -6.87
C GLY A 47 -0.47 -4.70 -5.41
N PRO A 48 0.04 -3.98 -4.40
CA PRO A 48 -0.07 -4.38 -3.00
C PRO A 48 -1.51 -4.33 -2.48
N LEU A 49 -2.32 -3.37 -2.93
CA LEU A 49 -3.74 -3.29 -2.56
C LEU A 49 -4.51 -4.53 -3.02
N GLU A 50 -4.35 -4.93 -4.29
CA GLU A 50 -4.98 -6.15 -4.81
C GLU A 50 -4.53 -7.40 -4.02
N ALA A 51 -3.23 -7.52 -3.71
CA ALA A 51 -2.72 -8.66 -2.96
C ALA A 51 -3.38 -8.77 -1.57
N ILE A 52 -3.61 -7.64 -0.89
CA ILE A 52 -4.28 -7.58 0.41
C ILE A 52 -5.77 -7.91 0.27
N THR A 53 -6.48 -7.24 -0.64
CA THR A 53 -7.94 -7.41 -0.83
C THR A 53 -8.30 -8.82 -1.29
N THR A 54 -7.57 -9.38 -2.26
CA THR A 54 -7.86 -10.74 -2.76
C THR A 54 -7.68 -11.80 -1.67
N ALA A 55 -6.69 -11.65 -0.79
CA ALA A 55 -6.49 -12.51 0.36
C ALA A 55 -7.61 -12.34 1.40
N ASP A 56 -8.01 -11.11 1.70
CA ASP A 56 -9.12 -10.83 2.61
C ASP A 56 -10.43 -11.45 2.12
N LEU A 57 -10.79 -11.20 0.84
CA LEU A 57 -11.99 -11.77 0.21
C LEU A 57 -11.96 -13.29 0.21
N LYS A 58 -10.82 -13.91 -0.10
CA LYS A 58 -10.65 -15.37 -0.03
C LYS A 58 -10.86 -15.90 1.39
N ALA A 59 -10.30 -15.24 2.38
CA ALA A 59 -10.42 -15.63 3.78
C ALA A 59 -11.87 -15.51 4.28
N GLN A 60 -12.56 -14.44 3.92
CA GLN A 60 -13.97 -14.24 4.23
C GLN A 60 -14.85 -15.26 3.51
N HIS A 61 -14.64 -15.50 2.21
CA HIS A 61 -15.39 -16.48 1.42
C HIS A 61 -15.33 -17.88 2.03
N ALA A 62 -14.16 -18.29 2.56
CA ALA A 62 -14.00 -19.60 3.19
C ALA A 62 -14.90 -19.81 4.43
N THR A 63 -15.28 -18.73 5.12
CA THR A 63 -16.21 -18.79 6.26
C THR A 63 -17.65 -18.41 5.89
N SER A 64 -17.84 -17.74 4.74
CA SER A 64 -19.13 -17.27 4.22
C SER A 64 -19.25 -17.52 2.70
N PRO A 65 -19.33 -18.77 2.23
CA PRO A 65 -19.25 -19.08 0.79
C PRO A 65 -20.44 -18.58 -0.03
N GLY A 66 -21.55 -18.22 0.62
CA GLY A 66 -22.71 -17.58 -0.02
C GLY A 66 -22.55 -16.07 -0.25
N GLY A 67 -21.38 -15.50 0.05
CA GLY A 67 -21.11 -14.06 0.00
C GLY A 67 -21.54 -13.32 1.27
N ASN A 68 -21.45 -12.00 1.21
CA ASN A 68 -21.86 -11.05 2.23
C ASN A 68 -22.85 -10.01 1.65
N PRO A 69 -24.11 -10.40 1.36
CA PRO A 69 -25.07 -9.52 0.69
C PRO A 69 -25.42 -8.27 1.52
N LYS A 70 -25.14 -8.27 2.82
CA LYS A 70 -25.34 -7.14 3.73
C LYS A 70 -24.08 -6.28 3.91
N TYR A 71 -23.05 -6.48 3.08
CA TYR A 71 -21.84 -5.68 3.15
C TYR A 71 -22.20 -4.18 3.12
N PRO A 72 -21.84 -3.41 4.16
CA PRO A 72 -22.09 -1.98 4.18
C PRO A 72 -21.24 -1.35 3.09
N ALA A 73 -21.90 -0.82 2.04
CA ALA A 73 -21.22 -0.28 0.88
C ALA A 73 -20.26 0.84 1.27
N LEU A 74 -19.04 0.79 0.73
CA LEU A 74 -18.12 1.91 0.71
C LEU A 74 -18.74 3.02 -0.14
N LYS A 75 -18.73 4.24 0.41
CA LYS A 75 -19.10 5.46 -0.27
C LYS A 75 -17.96 6.44 -0.09
N LEU A 76 -17.53 7.03 -1.21
CA LEU A 76 -16.50 8.04 -1.25
C LEU A 76 -17.13 9.37 -1.67
N SER A 77 -16.74 10.44 -1.00
CA SER A 77 -17.27 11.80 -1.21
C SER A 77 -16.16 12.84 -1.10
N ASP A 78 -16.51 14.10 -1.31
CA ASP A 78 -15.59 15.25 -1.16
C ASP A 78 -14.22 15.02 -1.83
N VAL A 79 -14.27 14.67 -3.12
CA VAL A 79 -13.10 14.16 -3.84
C VAL A 79 -12.28 15.30 -4.41
N THR A 80 -10.97 15.27 -4.12
CA THR A 80 -9.97 16.09 -4.80
C THR A 80 -9.00 15.19 -5.58
N TYR A 81 -8.86 15.43 -6.89
CA TYR A 81 -7.94 14.66 -7.73
C TYR A 81 -6.59 15.38 -7.87
N ARG A 82 -5.51 14.69 -7.50
CA ARG A 82 -4.13 15.13 -7.74
C ARG A 82 -3.61 14.43 -8.99
N ILE A 83 -3.63 15.16 -10.10
CA ILE A 83 -3.28 14.64 -11.43
C ILE A 83 -1.91 15.20 -11.82
N PRO A 84 -0.85 14.39 -11.85
CA PRO A 84 0.45 14.83 -12.33
C PRO A 84 0.52 14.90 -13.85
N ARG A 85 1.48 15.67 -14.38
CA ARG A 85 1.91 15.54 -15.78
C ARG A 85 3.07 14.55 -15.86
N GLN A 86 2.97 13.57 -16.76
CA GLN A 86 3.96 12.50 -16.90
C GLN A 86 4.25 12.20 -18.37
N VAL A 87 5.53 11.91 -18.64
CA VAL A 87 5.98 11.27 -19.89
C VAL A 87 5.94 9.76 -19.70
N GLY A 88 5.42 9.02 -20.68
CA GLY A 88 5.49 7.56 -20.66
C GLY A 88 4.45 6.89 -19.77
N TRP A 89 4.71 5.60 -19.53
CA TRP A 89 3.93 4.69 -18.68
C TRP A 89 4.83 4.06 -17.60
N PRO A 90 4.27 3.61 -16.47
CA PRO A 90 2.87 3.73 -16.06
C PRO A 90 2.49 5.17 -15.70
N LYS A 91 1.21 5.50 -15.88
CA LYS A 91 0.63 6.78 -15.43
C LYS A 91 -0.08 6.56 -14.10
N PHE A 92 -0.14 7.61 -13.27
CA PHE A 92 -0.86 7.56 -12.01
C PHE A 92 -1.59 8.87 -11.69
N PHE A 93 -2.62 8.80 -10.86
CA PHE A 93 -3.20 9.96 -10.18
C PHE A 93 -3.63 9.56 -8.76
N VAL A 94 -3.85 10.55 -7.89
CA VAL A 94 -4.34 10.31 -6.52
C VAL A 94 -5.74 10.88 -6.38
N ALA A 95 -6.68 10.07 -5.90
CA ALA A 95 -7.99 10.53 -5.44
C ALA A 95 -7.94 10.65 -3.91
N ASP A 96 -8.02 11.89 -3.41
CA ASP A 96 -8.15 12.23 -2.00
C ASP A 96 -9.64 12.37 -1.68
N THR A 97 -10.16 11.50 -0.82
CA THR A 97 -11.59 11.32 -0.61
C THR A 97 -11.95 11.33 0.88
N ASP A 98 -13.16 11.79 1.17
CA ASP A 98 -13.86 11.44 2.40
C ASP A 98 -14.50 10.04 2.26
N SER A 99 -14.69 9.33 3.36
CA SER A 99 -15.15 7.95 3.39
C SER A 99 -16.21 7.75 4.45
N ASN A 100 -17.26 6.96 4.14
CA ASN A 100 -18.27 6.60 5.15
C ASN A 100 -17.78 5.57 6.20
N ARG A 101 -16.48 5.35 6.32
CA ARG A 101 -15.85 4.37 7.21
C ARG A 101 -15.33 5.00 8.50
N ASP A 102 -14.80 6.21 8.41
CA ASP A 102 -14.20 6.98 9.50
C ASP A 102 -14.11 8.47 9.13
N ASP A 103 -13.57 9.32 10.01
CA ASP A 103 -13.43 10.76 9.76
C ASP A 103 -12.11 11.13 9.05
N ASN A 104 -11.40 10.14 8.49
CA ASN A 104 -10.09 10.30 7.87
C ASN A 104 -10.20 10.56 6.36
N ARG A 105 -9.10 11.06 5.77
CA ARG A 105 -8.95 11.17 4.32
C ARG A 105 -8.38 9.87 3.76
N TRP A 106 -9.08 9.30 2.80
CA TRP A 106 -8.68 8.10 2.07
C TRP A 106 -8.04 8.52 0.75
N LEU A 107 -6.74 8.29 0.62
CA LEU A 107 -5.95 8.58 -0.58
C LEU A 107 -5.77 7.29 -1.38
N PHE A 108 -6.44 7.22 -2.53
CA PHE A 108 -6.29 6.11 -3.47
C PHE A 108 -5.33 6.51 -4.58
N VAL A 109 -4.30 5.70 -4.81
CA VAL A 109 -3.41 5.84 -5.97
C VAL A 109 -3.95 4.95 -7.09
N PHE A 110 -4.42 5.57 -8.17
CA PHE A 110 -4.79 4.86 -9.38
C PHE A 110 -3.62 4.80 -10.34
N THR A 111 -3.33 3.63 -10.91
CA THR A 111 -2.29 3.44 -11.92
C THR A 111 -2.87 2.80 -13.18
N ARG A 112 -2.17 3.01 -14.30
CA ARG A 112 -2.46 2.40 -15.60
C ARG A 112 -1.16 2.16 -16.35
N GLY A 113 -0.96 0.95 -16.89
CA GLY A 113 0.28 0.52 -17.53
C GLY A 113 0.37 0.86 -19.03
N GLY A 114 -0.76 1.12 -19.69
CA GLY A 114 -0.83 1.45 -21.12
C GLY A 114 -2.13 2.16 -21.50
N ALA A 115 -2.20 2.73 -22.71
CA ALA A 115 -3.34 3.55 -23.13
C ALA A 115 -4.68 2.79 -23.13
N ASP A 116 -4.64 1.51 -23.48
CA ASP A 116 -5.82 0.64 -23.59
C ASP A 116 -6.10 -0.17 -22.31
N GLU A 117 -5.30 0.02 -21.26
CA GLU A 117 -5.50 -0.66 -19.98
C GLU A 117 -6.47 0.13 -19.09
N PRO A 118 -7.27 -0.52 -18.24
CA PRO A 118 -8.12 0.18 -17.29
C PRO A 118 -7.29 0.79 -16.16
N TRP A 119 -7.78 1.90 -15.60
CA TRP A 119 -7.30 2.40 -14.31
C TRP A 119 -7.61 1.42 -13.19
N LYS A 120 -6.64 1.17 -12.32
CA LYS A 120 -6.77 0.34 -11.12
C LYS A 120 -6.14 1.01 -9.92
N ALA A 121 -6.75 0.87 -8.75
CA ALA A 121 -6.17 1.32 -7.48
C ALA A 121 -5.01 0.40 -7.09
N ALA A 122 -3.81 0.95 -6.97
CA ALA A 122 -2.60 0.23 -6.59
C ALA A 122 -2.27 0.37 -5.10
N TYR A 123 -2.62 1.53 -4.52
CA TYR A 123 -2.38 1.83 -3.12
C TYR A 123 -3.59 2.51 -2.48
N LEU A 124 -3.82 2.23 -1.21
CA LEU A 124 -4.71 2.97 -0.31
C LEU A 124 -3.89 3.50 0.87
N SER A 125 -4.18 4.73 1.29
CA SER A 125 -3.69 5.27 2.55
C SER A 125 -4.78 6.03 3.27
N ILE A 126 -4.85 5.83 4.59
CA ILE A 126 -5.84 6.45 5.47
C ILE A 126 -5.07 7.41 6.39
N LEU A 127 -5.28 8.71 6.20
CA LEU A 127 -4.56 9.78 6.88
C LEU A 127 -5.56 10.64 7.66
N SER A 128 -5.18 11.15 8.82
CA SER A 128 -5.98 12.20 9.45
C SER A 128 -5.98 13.46 8.56
N GLN A 129 -6.98 14.32 8.73
CA GLN A 129 -7.13 15.51 7.88
C GLN A 129 -5.91 16.44 7.93
N ASP A 130 -5.24 16.54 9.09
CA ASP A 130 -4.04 17.34 9.31
C ASP A 130 -2.74 16.65 8.80
N GLU A 131 -2.78 15.37 8.50
CA GLU A 131 -1.67 14.63 7.90
C GLU A 131 -1.60 14.77 6.37
N VAL A 132 -2.73 15.08 5.73
CA VAL A 132 -2.77 15.36 4.28
C VAL A 132 -2.03 16.68 4.00
N PRO A 133 -0.94 16.66 3.23
CA PRO A 133 -0.13 17.84 3.01
C PRO A 133 -0.70 18.71 1.90
N ASP A 134 -0.23 19.94 1.86
CA ASP A 134 -0.35 20.77 0.66
C ASP A 134 0.51 20.18 -0.46
N PHE A 135 -0.14 19.61 -1.46
CA PHE A 135 0.53 19.12 -2.67
C PHE A 135 1.01 20.30 -3.52
N ALA A 136 2.26 20.21 -4.00
CA ALA A 136 2.79 21.18 -4.94
C ALA A 136 2.13 21.00 -6.32
N THR A 137 1.80 22.12 -6.95
CA THR A 137 1.23 22.15 -8.30
C THR A 137 2.00 23.09 -9.21
N ASP A 138 2.03 22.77 -10.49
CA ASP A 138 2.51 23.69 -11.51
C ASP A 138 1.58 24.89 -11.69
N LYS A 139 1.98 25.83 -12.56
CA LYS A 139 1.22 27.05 -12.88
C LYS A 139 -0.19 26.79 -13.44
N ASP A 140 -0.44 25.59 -13.95
CA ASP A 140 -1.71 25.18 -14.55
C ASP A 140 -2.56 24.34 -13.57
N GLY A 141 -2.06 24.14 -12.33
CA GLY A 141 -2.73 23.42 -11.25
C GLY A 141 -2.53 21.91 -11.26
N TRP A 142 -1.61 21.38 -12.07
CA TRP A 142 -1.30 19.94 -12.09
C TRP A 142 -0.31 19.58 -10.99
N ALA A 143 -0.49 18.41 -10.37
CA ALA A 143 0.42 17.96 -9.33
C ALA A 143 1.83 17.68 -9.90
N GLU A 144 2.86 17.84 -9.08
CA GLU A 144 4.23 17.53 -9.51
C GLU A 144 4.63 16.10 -9.11
N PRO A 145 4.88 15.18 -10.06
CA PRO A 145 5.29 13.82 -9.72
C PRO A 145 6.75 13.77 -9.25
N VAL A 146 7.05 12.78 -8.42
CA VAL A 146 8.42 12.39 -8.09
C VAL A 146 8.80 11.20 -8.96
N PRO A 147 9.95 11.24 -9.66
CA PRO A 147 10.46 10.08 -10.37
C PRO A 147 10.63 8.89 -9.42
N ALA A 148 10.10 7.73 -9.80
CA ALA A 148 10.25 6.50 -9.04
C ALA A 148 11.73 6.10 -8.94
N GLU A 149 12.46 6.19 -10.07
CA GLU A 149 13.87 5.86 -10.21
C GLU A 149 14.71 7.06 -10.66
N GLY A 150 16.02 6.97 -10.42
CA GLY A 150 17.00 7.96 -10.85
C GLY A 150 17.24 9.08 -9.83
N PRO A 151 18.00 10.13 -10.20
CA PRO A 151 18.35 11.20 -9.28
C PRO A 151 17.12 12.02 -8.85
N THR A 152 16.84 12.06 -7.55
CA THR A 152 15.88 13.01 -6.94
C THR A 152 16.62 13.99 -6.03
N PRO A 153 17.46 14.90 -6.56
CA PRO A 153 18.47 15.63 -5.78
C PRO A 153 17.90 16.52 -4.67
N LYS A 154 16.60 16.84 -4.73
CA LYS A 154 15.89 17.66 -3.74
C LYS A 154 15.26 16.87 -2.58
N LEU A 155 15.20 15.54 -2.64
CA LEU A 155 14.62 14.71 -1.56
C LEU A 155 15.71 14.10 -0.70
N ALA A 156 15.43 13.96 0.60
CA ALA A 156 16.33 13.30 1.54
C ALA A 156 16.56 11.81 1.21
N THR A 157 15.57 11.15 0.63
CA THR A 157 15.65 9.74 0.21
C THR A 157 14.95 9.56 -1.13
N ARG A 158 15.50 8.70 -1.98
CA ARG A 158 14.89 8.37 -3.28
C ARG A 158 13.74 7.38 -3.09
N PRO A 159 12.62 7.51 -3.84
CA PRO A 159 11.51 6.57 -3.78
C PRO A 159 11.90 5.09 -3.97
N ASP A 160 12.73 4.77 -4.99
CA ASP A 160 13.19 3.40 -5.27
C ASP A 160 14.05 2.76 -4.16
N LYS A 161 14.48 3.54 -3.16
CA LYS A 161 15.26 3.04 -2.04
C LYS A 161 14.42 2.73 -0.81
N LEU A 162 13.21 3.30 -0.70
CA LEU A 162 12.41 3.21 0.53
C LEU A 162 12.12 1.77 0.96
N SER A 163 11.73 0.89 0.04
CA SER A 163 11.42 -0.50 0.37
C SER A 163 12.65 -1.27 0.87
N ALA A 164 13.81 -1.07 0.23
CA ALA A 164 15.06 -1.72 0.63
C ALA A 164 15.58 -1.19 1.97
N GLU A 165 15.62 0.13 2.14
CA GLU A 165 16.06 0.77 3.39
C GLU A 165 15.13 0.39 4.55
N TYR A 166 13.82 0.33 4.33
CA TYR A 166 12.85 -0.02 5.37
C TYR A 166 12.98 -1.47 5.81
N THR A 167 13.08 -2.39 4.85
CA THR A 167 13.16 -3.82 5.15
C THR A 167 14.51 -4.20 5.76
N ASP A 168 15.60 -3.55 5.36
CA ASP A 168 16.89 -3.68 6.02
C ASP A 168 16.84 -3.14 7.46
N TYR A 169 16.28 -1.94 7.66
CA TYR A 169 16.08 -1.37 9.00
C TYR A 169 15.27 -2.29 9.93
N LEU A 170 14.20 -2.92 9.44
CA LEU A 170 13.41 -3.84 10.25
C LEU A 170 14.22 -5.07 10.68
N MET A 171 15.08 -5.58 9.80
CA MET A 171 15.90 -6.77 10.02
C MET A 171 17.11 -6.50 10.93
N THR A 172 17.85 -5.43 10.66
CA THR A 172 19.13 -5.13 11.34
C THR A 172 18.92 -4.16 12.50
N GLY A 173 18.05 -3.17 12.31
CA GLY A 173 17.93 -2.01 13.17
C GLY A 173 18.91 -0.91 12.94
N GLU A 174 19.76 -1.08 11.94
CA GLU A 174 20.71 -0.09 11.48
C GLU A 174 20.01 0.79 10.44
N GLY A 175 20.59 1.96 10.18
CA GLY A 175 20.03 2.96 9.29
C GLY A 175 19.45 4.18 10.00
N SER A 176 19.45 5.30 9.28
CA SER A 176 19.02 6.62 9.79
C SER A 176 17.96 7.28 8.92
N VAL A 177 17.45 6.56 7.91
CA VAL A 177 16.49 7.08 6.92
C VAL A 177 15.15 7.43 7.56
N PHE A 178 14.66 6.59 8.46
CA PHE A 178 13.31 6.74 9.02
C PHE A 178 13.31 7.39 10.39
N ALA A 179 12.28 8.19 10.65
CA ALA A 179 11.95 8.68 11.97
C ALA A 179 11.39 7.53 12.85
N ASP A 180 11.51 7.71 14.16
CA ASP A 180 10.89 6.82 15.12
C ASP A 180 9.36 6.94 15.08
N GLY A 181 8.66 5.81 15.23
CA GLY A 181 7.21 5.74 15.09
C GLY A 181 6.68 4.31 15.19
N GLN A 182 5.35 4.17 15.15
CA GLN A 182 4.69 2.86 15.30
C GLN A 182 5.11 1.86 14.21
N SER A 183 5.26 2.32 12.97
CA SER A 183 5.68 1.50 11.83
C SER A 183 7.19 1.27 11.74
N THR A 184 8.00 1.87 12.61
CA THR A 184 9.47 1.77 12.60
C THR A 184 9.98 1.20 13.93
N SER A 185 10.46 2.04 14.85
CA SER A 185 11.03 1.60 16.13
C SER A 185 10.00 0.86 16.99
N GLY A 186 8.73 1.31 17.02
CA GLY A 186 7.65 0.63 17.74
C GLY A 186 7.38 -0.79 17.21
N MET A 187 7.46 -0.99 15.89
CA MET A 187 7.34 -2.31 15.28
C MET A 187 8.48 -3.23 15.72
N ARG A 188 9.73 -2.73 15.73
CA ARG A 188 10.89 -3.50 16.17
C ARG A 188 10.84 -3.85 17.66
N GLU A 189 10.41 -2.92 18.50
CA GLU A 189 10.17 -3.18 19.92
C GLU A 189 9.14 -4.28 20.13
N THR A 190 8.04 -4.23 19.37
CA THR A 190 7.00 -5.27 19.42
C THR A 190 7.54 -6.62 18.97
N ARG A 191 8.28 -6.67 17.86
CA ARG A 191 8.92 -7.91 17.37
C ARG A 191 9.90 -8.48 18.39
N LYS A 192 10.67 -7.64 19.08
CA LYS A 192 11.60 -8.05 20.14
C LYS A 192 10.87 -8.71 21.32
N LYS A 193 9.71 -8.19 21.74
CA LYS A 193 8.89 -8.78 22.81
C LYS A 193 8.41 -10.20 22.47
N PHE A 194 8.14 -10.48 21.18
CA PHE A 194 7.65 -11.77 20.70
C PHE A 194 8.68 -12.63 19.97
N LEU A 195 9.96 -12.24 20.02
CA LEU A 195 11.04 -12.98 19.36
C LEU A 195 11.22 -14.36 19.98
N ARG A 196 11.14 -14.45 21.31
CA ARG A 196 11.25 -15.71 22.04
C ARG A 196 10.44 -15.65 23.33
N THR A 197 9.55 -16.61 23.51
CA THR A 197 8.74 -16.82 24.71
C THR A 197 8.88 -18.27 25.18
N PRO A 198 8.37 -18.63 26.37
CA PRO A 198 8.32 -20.03 26.79
C PRO A 198 7.45 -20.92 25.88
N LYS A 199 6.49 -20.34 25.14
CA LYS A 199 5.53 -21.09 24.31
C LYS A 199 5.94 -21.19 22.85
N PHE A 200 6.70 -20.22 22.33
CA PHE A 200 7.10 -20.16 20.93
C PHE A 200 8.31 -19.22 20.73
N TRP A 201 8.95 -19.32 19.57
CA TRP A 201 9.86 -18.30 19.05
C TRP A 201 9.43 -17.88 17.65
N THR A 202 9.83 -16.68 17.28
CA THR A 202 9.44 -16.05 16.02
C THR A 202 10.68 -15.69 15.22
N GLU A 203 10.67 -16.05 13.94
CA GLU A 203 11.67 -15.67 12.95
C GLU A 203 11.02 -14.71 11.95
N TYR A 204 11.71 -13.62 11.62
CA TYR A 204 11.24 -12.62 10.68
C TYR A 204 12.17 -12.58 9.46
N ILE A 205 11.58 -12.40 8.28
CA ILE A 205 12.30 -12.09 7.05
C ILE A 205 11.53 -10.98 6.36
N ASP A 206 12.13 -9.82 6.24
CA ASP A 206 11.60 -8.69 5.47
C ASP A 206 12.41 -8.57 4.16
N THR A 207 11.71 -8.31 3.06
CA THR A 207 12.32 -8.17 1.74
C THR A 207 11.72 -6.99 1.01
N PRO A 208 12.52 -6.22 0.27
CA PRO A 208 11.99 -5.14 -0.55
C PRO A 208 10.98 -5.69 -1.54
N ALA A 209 9.92 -4.93 -1.78
CA ALA A 209 9.01 -5.20 -2.89
C ALA A 209 9.73 -4.97 -4.22
N GLN A 210 9.38 -5.75 -5.24
CA GLN A 210 10.07 -5.79 -6.52
C GLN A 210 9.09 -5.99 -7.65
N GLY A 211 9.38 -5.38 -8.80
CA GLY A 211 8.57 -5.49 -10.00
C GLY A 211 7.70 -4.26 -10.24
N ALA A 212 7.14 -4.16 -11.46
CA ALA A 212 6.46 -2.95 -11.91
C ALA A 212 5.18 -2.63 -11.11
N GLN A 213 4.49 -3.64 -10.59
CA GLN A 213 3.26 -3.46 -9.80
C GLN A 213 3.52 -2.95 -8.36
N ASP A 214 4.76 -3.08 -7.89
CA ASP A 214 5.23 -2.61 -6.58
C ASP A 214 6.08 -1.33 -6.70
N ALA A 215 6.14 -0.73 -7.89
CA ALA A 215 6.92 0.48 -8.11
C ALA A 215 6.38 1.61 -7.22
N PRO A 216 7.27 2.35 -6.52
CA PRO A 216 6.82 3.45 -5.70
C PRO A 216 6.35 4.60 -6.59
N VAL A 217 5.32 5.32 -6.14
CA VAL A 217 4.88 6.57 -6.77
C VAL A 217 4.88 7.68 -5.74
N GLY A 218 5.04 8.93 -6.18
CA GLY A 218 5.03 10.04 -5.24
C GLY A 218 4.66 11.36 -5.88
N LEU A 219 4.13 12.26 -5.06
CA LEU A 219 3.81 13.64 -5.41
C LEU A 219 4.58 14.59 -4.51
N ARG A 220 5.07 15.69 -5.08
CA ARG A 220 5.73 16.76 -4.33
C ARG A 220 4.76 17.46 -3.38
N THR A 221 5.30 17.93 -2.27
CA THR A 221 4.61 18.79 -1.31
C THR A 221 5.17 20.20 -1.38
N SER A 222 4.36 21.19 -1.02
CA SER A 222 4.68 22.62 -1.13
C SER A 222 5.88 23.05 -0.27
N ASP A 223 6.23 22.26 0.75
CA ASP A 223 7.42 22.43 1.60
C ASP A 223 8.72 21.90 0.97
N GLY A 224 8.68 21.45 -0.29
CA GLY A 224 9.82 20.91 -1.02
C GLY A 224 10.07 19.41 -0.84
N GLY A 225 9.31 18.76 0.04
CA GLY A 225 9.30 17.31 0.24
C GLY A 225 8.45 16.56 -0.79
N ALA A 226 7.96 15.39 -0.37
CA ALA A 226 7.00 14.58 -1.10
C ALA A 226 6.20 13.66 -0.17
N ILE A 227 5.01 13.24 -0.61
CA ILE A 227 4.44 11.97 -0.19
C ILE A 227 4.86 10.90 -1.19
N VAL A 228 5.33 9.77 -0.68
CA VAL A 228 5.67 8.59 -1.47
C VAL A 228 4.90 7.38 -0.96
N PHE A 229 4.30 6.66 -1.90
CA PHE A 229 3.62 5.39 -1.70
C PHE A 229 4.55 4.27 -2.15
N PHE A 230 4.76 3.27 -1.29
CA PHE A 230 5.59 2.11 -1.60
C PHE A 230 5.10 0.88 -0.85
N SER A 231 5.54 -0.30 -1.28
CA SER A 231 5.23 -1.57 -0.62
C SER A 231 6.46 -2.27 -0.06
N SER A 232 6.23 -3.21 0.86
CA SER A 232 7.26 -4.12 1.38
C SER A 232 6.67 -5.49 1.68
N HIS A 233 7.50 -6.54 1.58
CA HIS A 233 7.07 -7.91 1.80
C HIS A 233 7.67 -8.46 3.08
N HIS A 234 6.84 -9.18 3.86
CA HIS A 234 7.22 -9.66 5.18
C HIS A 234 6.84 -11.12 5.35
N ARG A 235 7.72 -11.90 5.98
CA ARG A 235 7.42 -13.26 6.44
C ARG A 235 7.70 -13.38 7.92
N GLN A 236 6.77 -14.01 8.62
CA GLN A 236 6.89 -14.30 10.04
C GLN A 236 6.63 -15.79 10.24
N LYS A 237 7.63 -16.52 10.75
CA LYS A 237 7.48 -17.91 11.17
C LYS A 237 7.42 -17.98 12.68
N GLN A 238 6.31 -18.48 13.22
CA GLN A 238 6.17 -18.79 14.63
C GLN A 238 6.30 -20.30 14.83
N THR A 239 7.28 -20.74 15.61
CA THR A 239 7.49 -22.15 15.94
C THR A 239 7.22 -22.39 17.42
N MET A 240 6.38 -23.38 17.70
CA MET A 240 5.93 -23.70 19.06
C MET A 240 6.95 -24.55 19.82
N ALA A 241 7.05 -24.31 21.12
CA ALA A 241 7.76 -25.19 22.04
C ALA A 241 7.08 -26.57 22.13
N LYS A 242 7.84 -27.58 22.57
CA LYS A 242 7.34 -28.94 22.74
C LYS A 242 6.10 -28.94 23.65
N GLY A 243 5.03 -29.61 23.22
CA GLY A 243 3.76 -29.69 23.96
C GLY A 243 2.77 -28.58 23.61
N PHE A 244 3.18 -27.56 22.86
CA PHE A 244 2.28 -26.55 22.31
C PHE A 244 2.03 -26.79 20.81
N ARG A 245 0.90 -26.29 20.30
CA ARG A 245 0.58 -26.28 18.87
C ARG A 245 0.14 -24.89 18.42
N PRO A 246 0.40 -24.51 17.16
CA PRO A 246 -0.18 -23.30 16.61
C PRO A 246 -1.70 -23.40 16.60
N ASN A 247 -2.36 -22.28 16.84
CA ASN A 247 -3.82 -22.18 16.75
C ASN A 247 -4.21 -20.98 15.87
N PRO A 248 -4.01 -21.07 14.54
CA PRO A 248 -4.41 -20.01 13.64
C PRO A 248 -5.94 -19.84 13.67
N ASP A 249 -6.40 -18.59 13.61
CA ASP A 249 -7.82 -18.26 13.47
C ASP A 249 -8.37 -18.74 12.11
N PRO A 250 -9.70 -18.71 11.90
CA PRO A 250 -10.31 -19.15 10.66
C PRO A 250 -9.83 -18.43 9.40
N GLN A 251 -9.54 -17.12 9.47
CA GLN A 251 -9.09 -16.34 8.31
C GLN A 251 -7.68 -16.78 7.88
N ILE A 252 -6.77 -16.96 8.84
CA ILE A 252 -5.44 -17.50 8.55
C ILE A 252 -5.52 -18.92 8.01
N LYS A 253 -6.38 -19.78 8.58
CA LYS A 253 -6.59 -21.15 8.09
C LYS A 253 -7.08 -21.18 6.64
N ALA A 254 -7.94 -20.25 6.25
CA ALA A 254 -8.44 -20.14 4.87
C ALA A 254 -7.34 -19.82 3.86
N LEU A 255 -6.27 -19.14 4.29
CA LEU A 255 -5.10 -18.82 3.48
C LEU A 255 -3.96 -19.84 3.65
N MET A 256 -4.16 -20.85 4.49
CA MET A 256 -3.12 -21.77 4.90
C MET A 256 -2.99 -22.96 3.95
N THR A 257 -1.76 -23.26 3.59
CA THR A 257 -1.38 -24.55 3.01
C THR A 257 -0.71 -25.42 4.06
N GLY A 258 -0.90 -26.74 4.00
CA GLY A 258 -0.36 -27.67 5.00
C GLY A 258 -1.09 -27.60 6.35
N GLU A 259 -0.64 -28.44 7.29
CA GLU A 259 -1.23 -28.55 8.63
C GLU A 259 -0.28 -27.90 9.66
N ALA A 260 -0.80 -26.99 10.48
CA ALA A 260 -0.03 -26.29 11.50
C ALA A 260 0.27 -27.18 12.72
N LYS A 261 1.24 -28.10 12.59
CA LYS A 261 1.57 -29.06 13.65
C LYS A 261 2.51 -28.48 14.69
N LYS A 262 3.54 -27.78 14.24
CA LYS A 262 4.68 -27.27 14.99
C LYS A 262 4.91 -25.78 14.74
N ALA A 263 4.68 -25.32 13.51
CA ALA A 263 4.90 -23.94 13.14
C ALA A 263 3.84 -23.42 12.17
N VAL A 264 3.69 -22.09 12.16
CA VAL A 264 2.95 -21.36 11.14
C VAL A 264 3.86 -20.28 10.58
N THR A 265 3.99 -20.25 9.26
CA THR A 265 4.62 -19.15 8.53
C THR A 265 3.54 -18.31 7.88
N LEU A 266 3.61 -17.01 8.08
CA LEU A 266 2.67 -16.03 7.55
C LEU A 266 3.42 -15.11 6.60
N THR A 267 2.95 -15.02 5.35
CA THR A 267 3.43 -14.07 4.34
C THR A 267 2.50 -12.87 4.33
N ARG A 268 3.07 -11.67 4.30
CA ARG A 268 2.36 -10.40 4.30
C ARG A 268 2.90 -9.48 3.22
N VAL A 269 1.99 -8.67 2.72
CA VAL A 269 2.29 -7.48 1.92
C VAL A 269 1.85 -6.29 2.75
N ALA A 270 2.70 -5.27 2.80
CA ALA A 270 2.35 -3.98 3.37
C ALA A 270 2.45 -2.91 2.28
N GLU A 271 1.44 -2.05 2.23
CA GLU A 271 1.47 -0.78 1.53
C GLU A 271 1.66 0.36 2.52
N SER A 272 2.31 1.43 2.10
CA SER A 272 2.69 2.52 3.00
C SER A 272 2.70 3.85 2.29
N ALA A 273 2.24 4.89 2.99
CA ALA A 273 2.47 6.28 2.62
C ALA A 273 3.44 6.91 3.62
N VAL A 274 4.48 7.54 3.09
CA VAL A 274 5.48 8.25 3.88
C VAL A 274 5.65 9.68 3.42
N ARG A 275 5.93 10.58 4.36
CA ARG A 275 6.46 11.90 4.08
C ARG A 275 7.98 11.80 3.93
N VAL A 276 8.48 12.11 2.74
CA VAL A 276 9.91 12.22 2.45
C VAL A 276 10.27 13.69 2.45
N PRO A 277 11.07 14.18 3.41
CA PRO A 277 11.39 15.60 3.50
C PRO A 277 12.34 16.04 2.37
N ALA A 278 12.41 17.36 2.18
CA ALA A 278 13.46 17.96 1.38
C ALA A 278 14.85 17.59 1.93
N LYS A 279 15.84 17.51 1.04
CA LYS A 279 17.21 17.10 1.40
C LYS A 279 17.86 18.02 2.44
N ASP A 280 17.51 19.30 2.42
CA ASP A 280 17.99 20.37 3.29
C ASP A 280 17.06 20.68 4.48
N ALA A 281 16.04 19.84 4.71
CA ALA A 281 15.20 19.94 5.89
C ALA A 281 16.02 19.77 7.17
N ALA A 282 15.61 20.47 8.24
CA ALA A 282 16.29 20.40 9.53
C ALA A 282 16.31 18.98 10.12
N ASP A 283 15.26 18.20 9.87
CA ASP A 283 15.18 16.77 10.17
C ASP A 283 14.90 16.00 8.86
N PRO A 284 15.94 15.48 8.16
CA PRO A 284 15.80 14.85 6.86
C PRO A 284 15.37 13.37 6.97
N LYS A 285 14.54 13.03 7.98
CA LYS A 285 14.04 11.67 8.20
C LYS A 285 12.66 11.46 7.57
N VAL A 286 12.49 10.29 6.97
CA VAL A 286 11.24 9.82 6.40
C VAL A 286 10.27 9.46 7.52
N VAL A 287 9.06 10.01 7.47
CA VAL A 287 8.00 9.78 8.47
C VAL A 287 6.90 8.92 7.86
N PHE A 288 6.51 7.85 8.54
CA PHE A 288 5.32 7.08 8.15
C PHE A 288 4.05 7.83 8.51
N LEU A 289 3.19 8.05 7.51
CA LEU A 289 1.85 8.60 7.69
C LEU A 289 0.83 7.47 7.79
N ASN A 290 1.00 6.44 6.97
CA ASN A 290 0.10 5.29 6.97
C ASN A 290 0.86 4.00 6.61
N ARG A 291 0.42 2.88 7.17
CA ARG A 291 0.85 1.53 6.77
C ARG A 291 -0.33 0.57 6.90
N LEU A 292 -0.79 0.03 5.79
CA LEU A 292 -1.76 -1.07 5.77
C LEU A 292 -1.03 -2.37 5.45
N GLU A 293 -1.36 -3.44 6.15
CA GLU A 293 -0.71 -4.74 5.99
C GLU A 293 -1.74 -5.86 6.02
N GLY A 294 -1.64 -6.78 5.06
CA GLY A 294 -2.49 -7.96 4.97
C GLY A 294 -1.68 -9.24 4.96
N VAL A 295 -2.20 -10.29 5.60
CA VAL A 295 -1.69 -11.66 5.40
C VAL A 295 -2.20 -12.16 4.05
N THR A 296 -1.28 -12.46 3.14
CA THR A 296 -1.62 -12.90 1.78
C THR A 296 -1.47 -14.40 1.59
N ALA A 297 -0.70 -15.06 2.46
CA ALA A 297 -0.60 -16.51 2.50
C ALA A 297 -0.18 -17.00 3.90
N ALA A 298 -0.56 -18.24 4.22
CA ALA A 298 -0.07 -18.94 5.39
C ALA A 298 0.42 -20.36 5.03
N LYS A 299 1.33 -20.89 5.83
CA LYS A 299 1.82 -22.26 5.71
C LYS A 299 1.98 -22.91 7.08
N GLY A 300 1.34 -24.06 7.27
CA GLY A 300 1.51 -24.92 8.44
C GLY A 300 2.59 -25.98 8.21
N GLU A 301 3.40 -26.23 9.24
CA GLU A 301 4.47 -27.24 9.28
C GLU A 301 4.41 -28.07 10.58
#